data_AF-A0A9D7F2D1-F1
#
_entry.id   AF-A0A9D7F2D1-F1
#
_cell.length_a   1.000
_cell.length_b   1.000
_cell.length_c   1.000
_cell.angle_alpha   90.00
_cell.angle_beta   90.00
_cell.angle_gamma   90.00
#
_symmetry.space_group_name_H-M   'P 1'
#
loop_
_entity.id
_entity.type
_entity.pdbx_description
1 polymer ?
#
loop_
_entity_poly.entity_id
_entity_poly.type
_entity_poly.pdbx_seq_one_letter_code
_entity_poly.pdbx_strand_id
1 'polypeptide(L)'
;MKSFFVLLSLLFAFSFNQSLAQGKLETKVREFFAAVDAGNFDAAEAYLSPDVKVYLSFSPEAMNRDAHKGLGIAMKAGFPDIKHQILDAPKRDPASASKPGSPEPITAP
;
A
#
# COMPACT_ATOMS: atom_id res chain seq x y z
N MET A 1 -27.93 25.36 22.54
CA MET A 1 -27.24 25.92 21.34
C MET A 1 -25.72 25.78 21.40
N LYS A 2 -25.03 26.11 22.51
CA LYS A 2 -23.56 26.00 22.62
C LYS A 2 -23.01 24.57 22.47
N SER A 3 -23.73 23.55 22.96
CA SER A 3 -23.35 22.13 22.86
C SER A 3 -23.40 21.56 21.43
N PHE A 4 -24.27 22.10 20.57
CA PHE A 4 -24.38 21.67 19.15
C PHE A 4 -23.19 22.16 18.31
N PHE A 5 -22.69 23.37 18.60
CA PHE A 5 -21.51 23.94 17.93
C PHE A 5 -20.20 23.21 18.30
N VAL A 6 -20.09 22.71 19.53
CA VAL A 6 -18.92 21.92 19.98
C VAL A 6 -18.90 20.54 19.30
N LEU A 7 -20.05 19.88 19.21
CA LEU A 7 -20.15 18.57 18.54
C LEU A 7 -19.86 18.66 17.04
N LEU A 8 -20.36 19.72 16.38
CA LEU A 8 -20.10 19.98 14.96
C LEU A 8 -18.62 20.29 14.69
N SER A 9 -17.95 21.03 15.58
CA SER A 9 -16.51 21.33 15.47
C SER A 9 -15.65 20.07 15.66
N LEU A 10 -16.02 19.18 16.58
CA LEU A 10 -15.33 17.90 16.79
C LEU A 10 -15.48 16.95 15.59
N LEU A 11 -16.67 16.87 14.99
CA LEU A 11 -16.90 16.09 13.77
C LEU A 11 -16.13 16.65 12.56
N PHE A 12 -16.02 17.97 12.45
CA PHE A 12 -15.24 18.63 11.40
C PHE A 12 -13.74 18.37 11.58
N ALA A 13 -13.21 18.50 12.80
CA ALA A 13 -11.81 18.21 13.10
C ALA A 13 -11.46 16.72 12.88
N PHE A 14 -12.38 15.80 13.18
CA PHE A 14 -12.17 14.37 12.94
C PHE A 14 -12.12 14.03 11.44
N SER A 15 -13.00 14.65 10.64
CA SER A 15 -13.06 14.44 9.20
C SER A 15 -11.81 14.98 8.47
N PHE A 16 -11.26 16.11 8.94
CA PHE A 16 -10.07 16.72 8.34
C PHE A 16 -8.79 15.90 8.58
N ASN A 17 -8.65 15.31 9.77
CA ASN A 17 -7.49 14.47 10.11
C ASN A 17 -7.42 13.17 9.28
N GLN A 18 -8.58 12.60 8.95
CA GLN A 18 -8.66 11.41 8.09
C GLN A 18 -8.12 11.69 6.67
N SER A 19 -8.47 12.84 6.08
CA SER A 19 -8.03 13.20 4.72
C SER A 19 -6.50 13.38 4.63
N LEU A 20 -5.86 13.97 5.64
CA LEU A 20 -4.40 14.18 5.66
C LEU A 20 -3.61 12.88 5.83
N ALA A 21 -4.14 11.90 6.56
CA ALA A 21 -3.48 10.61 6.72
C ALA A 21 -3.46 9.81 5.40
N GLN A 22 -4.47 9.99 4.55
CA GLN A 22 -4.61 9.27 3.28
C GLN A 22 -3.62 9.75 2.22
N GLY A 23 -3.48 11.07 2.04
CA GLY A 23 -2.51 11.62 1.10
C GLY A 23 -1.07 11.18 1.42
N LYS A 24 -0.76 10.97 2.70
CA LYS A 24 0.53 10.43 3.15
C LYS A 24 0.74 8.98 2.74
N LEU A 25 -0.29 8.13 2.85
CA LEU A 25 -0.17 6.71 2.48
C LEU A 25 0.04 6.55 0.96
N GLU A 26 -0.77 7.21 0.15
CA GLU A 26 -0.65 7.14 -1.31
C GLU A 26 0.74 7.61 -1.77
N THR A 27 1.24 8.70 -1.19
CA THR A 27 2.58 9.22 -1.46
C THR A 27 3.65 8.17 -1.13
N LYS A 28 3.53 7.46 0.01
CA LYS A 28 4.49 6.40 0.38
C LYS A 28 4.45 5.21 -0.57
N VAL A 29 3.28 4.81 -1.05
CA VAL A 29 3.16 3.75 -2.07
C VAL A 29 3.80 4.18 -3.39
N ARG A 30 3.57 5.43 -3.83
CA ARG A 30 4.20 6.00 -5.03
C ARG A 30 5.72 6.04 -4.92
N GLU A 31 6.24 6.50 -3.79
CA GLU A 31 7.68 6.52 -3.52
C GLU A 31 8.30 5.12 -3.52
N PHE A 32 7.61 4.13 -2.93
CA PHE A 32 8.03 2.73 -2.97
C PHE A 32 8.20 2.22 -4.40
N PHE A 33 7.16 2.36 -5.24
CA PHE A 33 7.23 1.88 -6.63
C PHE A 33 8.23 2.67 -7.48
N ALA A 34 8.42 3.96 -7.21
CA ALA A 34 9.47 4.75 -7.87
C ALA A 34 10.88 4.20 -7.56
N ALA A 35 11.13 3.77 -6.32
CA ALA A 35 12.39 3.14 -5.93
C ALA A 35 12.59 1.78 -6.65
N VAL A 36 11.53 0.96 -6.74
CA VAL A 36 11.54 -0.30 -7.50
C VAL A 36 11.85 -0.05 -8.99
N ASP A 37 11.20 0.94 -9.60
CA ASP A 37 11.38 1.29 -11.02
C ASP A 37 12.78 1.83 -11.34
N ALA A 38 13.44 2.43 -10.36
CA ALA A 38 14.82 2.88 -10.40
C ALA A 38 15.83 1.75 -10.10
N GLY A 39 15.38 0.56 -9.72
CA GLY A 39 16.24 -0.54 -9.29
C GLY A 39 16.92 -0.30 -7.93
N ASN A 40 16.47 0.68 -7.15
CA ASN A 40 17.02 0.99 -5.83
C ASN A 40 16.26 0.21 -4.75
N PHE A 41 16.59 -1.08 -4.62
CA PHE A 41 15.88 -2.00 -3.73
C PHE A 41 16.17 -1.77 -2.24
N ASP A 42 17.29 -1.13 -1.90
CA ASP A 42 17.55 -0.69 -0.52
C ASP A 42 16.60 0.44 -0.11
N ALA A 43 16.36 1.39 -1.00
CA ALA A 43 15.36 2.44 -0.77
C ALA A 43 13.93 1.88 -0.75
N ALA A 44 13.60 0.94 -1.65
CA ALA A 44 12.28 0.31 -1.66
C ALA A 44 12.00 -0.47 -0.36
N GLU A 45 12.99 -1.21 0.15
CA GLU A 45 12.86 -1.98 1.40
C GLU A 45 12.52 -1.12 2.62
N ALA A 46 12.99 0.14 2.67
CA ALA A 46 12.73 1.07 3.78
C ALA A 46 11.24 1.43 3.96
N TYR A 47 10.40 1.18 2.94
CA TYR A 47 8.95 1.38 3.02
C TYR A 47 8.20 0.16 3.58
N LEU A 48 8.89 -0.96 3.81
CA LEU A 48 8.29 -2.21 4.27
C LEU A 48 8.60 -2.45 5.75
N SER A 49 7.61 -2.98 6.49
CA SER A 49 7.85 -3.40 7.86
C SER A 49 8.83 -4.59 7.90
N PRO A 50 9.64 -4.73 8.97
CA PRO A 50 10.58 -5.84 9.10
C PRO A 50 9.92 -7.22 9.06
N ASP A 51 8.67 -7.31 9.49
CA ASP A 51 7.88 -8.54 9.61
C ASP A 51 6.90 -8.75 8.44
N VAL A 52 7.00 -7.93 7.37
CA VAL A 52 6.07 -7.99 6.22
C VAL A 52 5.99 -9.40 5.63
N LYS A 53 4.77 -9.80 5.27
CA LYS A 53 4.47 -11.02 4.53
C LYS A 53 3.92 -10.67 3.17
N VAL A 54 4.63 -11.05 2.12
CA VAL A 54 4.22 -10.80 0.73
C VAL A 54 3.69 -12.10 0.14
N TYR A 55 2.46 -12.05 -0.37
CA TYR A 55 1.80 -13.17 -1.01
C TYR A 55 1.77 -12.93 -2.52
N LEU A 56 2.20 -13.92 -3.29
CA LEU A 56 2.10 -13.93 -4.75
C LEU A 56 1.03 -14.91 -5.15
N SER A 57 0.20 -14.58 -6.14
CA SER A 57 -0.92 -15.44 -6.56
C SER A 57 -0.48 -16.84 -7.04
N PHE A 58 0.79 -17.01 -7.41
CA PHE A 58 1.37 -18.26 -7.90
C PHE A 58 2.27 -18.96 -6.86
N SER A 59 2.39 -18.42 -5.64
CA SER A 59 3.16 -19.03 -4.56
C SER A 59 2.22 -19.46 -3.42
N PRO A 60 2.27 -20.72 -2.98
CA PRO A 60 1.53 -21.16 -1.80
C PRO A 60 2.12 -20.59 -0.50
N GLU A 61 3.37 -20.15 -0.53
CA GLU A 61 4.10 -19.67 0.65
C GLU A 61 4.28 -18.14 0.61
N ALA A 62 4.16 -17.53 1.79
CA ALA A 62 4.43 -16.11 1.98
C ALA A 62 5.94 -15.83 1.97
N MET A 63 6.37 -14.83 1.21
CA MET A 63 7.74 -14.34 1.25
C MET A 63 7.93 -13.39 2.44
N ASN A 64 9.10 -13.47 3.06
CA ASN A 64 9.58 -12.43 3.96
C ASN A 64 10.15 -11.24 3.15
N ARG A 65 10.55 -10.18 3.86
CA ARG A 65 11.08 -8.95 3.26
C ARG A 65 12.28 -9.20 2.34
N ASP A 66 13.24 -10.02 2.79
CA ASP A 66 14.48 -10.29 2.04
C ASP A 66 14.21 -11.09 0.77
N ALA A 67 13.33 -12.10 0.85
CA ALA A 67 12.92 -12.88 -0.32
C ALA A 67 12.17 -12.00 -1.34
N HIS A 68 11.31 -11.10 -0.88
CA HIS A 68 10.62 -10.14 -1.74
C HIS A 68 11.61 -9.18 -2.42
N LYS A 69 12.62 -8.69 -1.70
CA LYS A 69 13.70 -7.87 -2.28
C LYS A 69 14.46 -8.64 -3.37
N GLY A 70 14.81 -9.90 -3.10
CA GLY A 70 15.47 -10.78 -4.07
C GLY A 70 14.63 -10.97 -5.34
N LEU A 71 13.32 -11.16 -5.20
CA LEU A 71 12.40 -11.23 -6.34
C LEU A 71 12.41 -9.93 -7.15
N GLY A 72 12.34 -8.78 -6.50
CA GLY A 72 12.39 -7.48 -7.18
C GLY A 72 13.66 -7.30 -8.01
N ILE A 73 14.81 -7.64 -7.45
CA ILE A 73 16.11 -7.60 -8.14
C ILE A 73 16.10 -8.53 -9.37
N ALA A 74 15.62 -9.76 -9.21
CA ALA A 74 15.54 -10.73 -10.31
C ALA A 74 14.58 -10.26 -11.43
N MET A 75 13.41 -9.71 -11.07
CA MET A 75 12.46 -9.16 -12.04
C MET A 75 13.06 -7.98 -12.80
N LYS A 76 13.74 -7.06 -12.13
CA LYS A 76 14.38 -5.91 -12.79
C LYS A 76 15.53 -6.33 -13.70
N ALA A 77 16.29 -7.35 -13.33
CA ALA A 77 17.33 -7.91 -14.17
C ALA A 77 16.74 -8.56 -15.45
N GLY A 78 15.62 -9.28 -15.33
CA GLY A 78 14.92 -9.89 -16.47
C GLY A 78 14.17 -8.89 -17.35
N PHE A 79 13.69 -7.79 -16.76
CA PHE A 79 12.94 -6.73 -17.44
C PHE A 79 13.49 -5.35 -17.07
N PRO A 80 14.63 -4.93 -17.65
CA PRO A 80 15.31 -3.69 -17.25
C PRO A 80 14.45 -2.43 -17.38
N ASP A 81 13.54 -2.40 -18.35
CA ASP A 81 12.67 -1.27 -18.64
C ASP A 81 11.30 -1.35 -17.95
N ILE A 82 11.08 -2.33 -17.05
CA ILE A 82 9.82 -2.43 -16.31
C ILE A 82 9.55 -1.14 -15.52
N LYS A 83 8.30 -0.67 -15.60
CA LYS A 83 7.77 0.49 -14.90
C LYS A 83 6.39 0.18 -14.32
N HIS A 84 6.11 0.74 -13.15
CA HIS A 84 4.80 0.63 -12.52
C HIS A 84 3.95 1.86 -12.83
N GLN A 85 2.70 1.62 -13.25
CA GLN A 85 1.68 2.66 -13.34
C GLN A 85 0.62 2.39 -12.28
N ILE A 86 0.50 3.30 -11.30
CA ILE A 86 -0.53 3.20 -10.26
C ILE A 86 -1.84 3.78 -10.82
N LEU A 87 -2.80 2.90 -11.08
CA LEU A 87 -4.11 3.24 -11.64
C LEU A 87 -5.11 3.69 -10.56
N ASP A 88 -5.11 2.99 -9.43
CA ASP A 88 -5.93 3.31 -8.26
C ASP A 88 -5.17 2.95 -6.97
N ALA A 89 -5.44 3.70 -5.91
CA ALA A 89 -4.96 3.47 -4.55
C ALA A 89 -6.17 3.54 -3.61
N PRO A 90 -7.05 2.52 -3.63
CA PRO A 90 -8.34 2.61 -2.97
C PRO A 90 -8.18 2.80 -1.46
N LYS A 91 -9.06 3.65 -0.91
CA LYS A 91 -9.17 3.90 0.52
C LYS A 91 -9.40 2.57 1.25
N ARG A 92 -8.54 2.24 2.20
CA ARG A 92 -8.85 1.17 3.16
C ARG A 92 -10.09 1.59 3.96
N ASP A 93 -11.20 0.90 3.74
CA ASP A 93 -12.34 0.97 4.65
C ASP A 93 -11.91 0.27 5.96
N PRO A 94 -11.86 0.97 7.11
CA PRO A 94 -11.54 0.32 8.38
C PRO A 94 -12.49 -0.84 8.72
N ALA A 95 -13.68 -0.93 8.12
CA ALA A 95 -14.59 -2.06 8.30
C ALA A 95 -14.13 -3.38 7.61
N SER A 96 -13.30 -3.30 6.56
CA SER A 96 -12.84 -4.49 5.81
C SER A 96 -11.63 -5.19 6.42
N ALA A 97 -10.99 -4.59 7.44
CA ALA A 97 -9.81 -5.14 8.10
C ALA A 97 -10.07 -6.39 8.97
N SER A 98 -11.31 -6.85 9.07
CA SER A 98 -11.72 -7.98 9.93
C SER A 98 -11.71 -9.35 9.26
N LYS A 99 -11.41 -9.46 7.95
CA LYS A 99 -11.34 -10.76 7.27
C LYS A 99 -9.99 -10.97 6.57
N PRO A 100 -9.09 -11.81 7.10
CA PRO A 100 -7.90 -12.22 6.38
C PRO A 100 -8.28 -13.13 5.21
N GLY A 101 -7.79 -12.83 4.00
CA GLY A 101 -7.54 -13.85 2.98
C GLY A 101 -8.72 -14.32 2.14
N SER A 102 -9.46 -13.43 1.48
CA SER A 102 -10.17 -13.83 0.25
C SER A 102 -10.00 -12.72 -0.80
N PRO A 103 -9.16 -12.89 -1.83
CA PRO A 103 -9.16 -11.96 -2.95
C PRO A 103 -10.56 -11.99 -3.59
N GLU A 104 -11.14 -10.82 -3.84
CA GLU A 104 -12.34 -10.73 -4.65
C GLU A 104 -12.05 -11.26 -6.06
N PRO A 105 -12.98 -12.02 -6.67
CA PRO A 105 -12.79 -12.52 -8.02
C PRO A 105 -12.73 -11.34 -8.97
N ILE A 106 -11.59 -11.21 -9.67
CA ILE A 106 -11.46 -10.28 -10.80
C ILE A 106 -12.38 -10.80 -11.91
N THR A 107 -13.56 -10.20 -12.06
CA THR A 107 -14.36 -10.37 -13.28
C THR A 107 -13.66 -9.62 -14.40
N ALA A 108 -13.09 -10.37 -15.35
CA ALA A 108 -12.64 -9.84 -16.62
C ALA A 108 -13.85 -9.27 -17.41
N PRO A 109 -13.65 -8.26 -18.28
CA PRO A 109 -14.70 -7.73 -19.15
C PRO A 109 -15.21 -8.78 -20.15
#